data_AF-A0A1R1B4M6-F1
#
_entry.id   AF-A0A1R1B4M6-F1
#
_cell.length_a   1.000
_cell.length_b   1.000
_cell.length_c   1.000
_cell.angle_alpha   90.00
_cell.angle_beta   90.00
_cell.angle_gamma   90.00
#
_symmetry.space_group_name_H-M   'P 1'
#
loop_
_entity.id
_entity.type
_entity.pdbx_description
1 polymer ?
#
loop_
_entity_poly.entity_id
_entity_poly.type
_entity_poly.pdbx_seq_one_letter_code
_entity_poly.pdbx_strand_id
1 'polypeptide(L)'
;MYSKSIRILIGVVFIVCVVGGAMAFQSTYAKITINQSHTNPPKYPENENGKTYGSAEEATSVEMLSDLIHKGSVDGIAGYVLKKDYLEELGRDVPLYDVDGKTIIGSFHISGAKNMNFYPKNKNGKTYGSATDATSPETVPELISAIGVDRTQGYLLKKDINGEQPKSPEEAIAIQNSRSPGGRDIPLYDVDGETVIGVFHVGEK
;
A
#
# COMPACT_ATOMS: atom_id res chain seq x y z
N MET A 1 11.42 -80.31 30.11
CA MET A 1 12.09 -80.92 28.93
C MET A 1 12.98 -79.84 28.32
N TYR A 2 14.29 -79.92 28.57
CA TYR A 2 15.32 -80.30 27.57
C TYR A 2 15.47 -79.24 26.46
N SER A 3 16.34 -78.23 26.61
CA SER A 3 17.80 -78.18 26.33
C SER A 3 18.20 -77.94 24.86
N LYS A 4 19.29 -77.17 24.72
CA LYS A 4 20.28 -77.06 23.62
C LYS A 4 19.90 -76.13 22.45
N SER A 5 20.56 -74.98 22.25
CA SER A 5 21.99 -74.65 22.00
C SER A 5 22.40 -74.77 20.52
N ILE A 6 23.18 -73.77 20.07
CA ILE A 6 24.02 -73.61 18.84
C ILE A 6 23.48 -72.52 17.90
N ARG A 7 23.96 -71.26 18.00
CA ARG A 7 25.22 -70.66 17.46
C ARG A 7 25.28 -70.65 15.92
N ILE A 8 25.21 -69.46 15.32
CA ILE A 8 26.19 -68.95 14.34
C ILE A 8 26.32 -67.44 14.53
N LEU A 9 27.58 -67.02 14.62
CA LEU A 9 28.15 -65.70 14.80
C LEU A 9 28.49 -65.14 13.41
N ILE A 10 28.06 -63.92 13.09
CA ILE A 10 28.68 -62.89 12.22
C ILE A 10 27.87 -61.63 12.57
N GLY A 11 28.35 -60.53 13.16
CA GLY A 11 29.69 -59.98 13.16
C GLY A 11 29.74 -58.75 12.26
N VAL A 12 29.07 -57.65 12.58
CA VAL A 12 29.43 -56.30 12.09
C VAL A 12 29.10 -55.25 13.18
N VAL A 13 30.05 -54.36 13.36
CA VAL A 13 30.24 -53.38 14.45
C VAL A 13 29.41 -52.11 14.26
N PHE A 14 28.95 -51.60 15.40
CA PHE A 14 28.50 -50.24 15.78
C PHE A 14 28.70 -49.09 14.78
N ILE A 15 27.63 -48.33 14.53
CA ILE A 15 27.60 -46.86 14.73
C ILE A 15 26.25 -46.47 15.35
N VAL A 16 26.29 -45.91 16.55
CA VAL A 16 25.16 -45.25 17.21
C VAL A 16 25.20 -43.78 16.80
N CYS A 17 24.16 -43.31 16.12
CA CYS A 17 23.84 -41.89 16.05
C CYS A 17 22.37 -41.72 16.45
N VAL A 18 22.16 -41.43 17.73
CA VAL A 18 20.92 -40.83 18.23
C VAL A 18 20.95 -39.36 17.84
N VAL A 19 20.08 -38.94 16.92
CA VAL A 19 19.56 -37.57 16.92
C VAL A 19 18.08 -37.63 16.57
N GLY A 20 17.25 -37.13 17.49
CA GLY A 20 15.80 -37.23 17.47
C GLY A 20 15.17 -36.68 16.21
N GLY A 21 14.32 -37.50 15.59
CA GLY A 21 13.30 -37.02 14.66
C GLY A 21 12.27 -36.21 15.42
N ALA A 22 12.34 -34.88 15.30
CA ALA A 22 11.27 -34.01 15.72
C ALA A 22 10.02 -34.36 14.90
N MET A 23 8.93 -34.72 15.58
CA MET A 23 7.65 -34.96 14.95
C MET A 23 7.14 -33.68 14.29
N ALA A 24 6.86 -33.75 12.99
CA ALA A 24 6.21 -32.69 12.25
C ALA A 24 4.75 -32.55 12.74
N PHE A 25 4.48 -31.50 13.51
CA PHE A 25 3.12 -31.00 13.70
C PHE A 25 2.68 -30.34 12.38
N GLN A 26 1.80 -31.01 11.64
CA GLN A 26 1.03 -30.38 10.57
C GLN A 26 -0.04 -29.50 11.22
N SER A 27 0.21 -28.20 11.26
CA SER A 27 -0.77 -27.21 11.71
C SER A 27 -1.63 -26.78 10.53
N THR A 28 -2.86 -27.30 10.45
CA THR A 28 -3.86 -26.87 9.47
C THR A 28 -4.45 -25.53 9.90
N TYR A 29 -3.72 -24.43 9.65
CA TYR A 29 -4.34 -23.11 9.66
C TYR A 29 -4.92 -22.84 8.28
N ALA A 30 -6.23 -22.61 8.27
CA ALA A 30 -6.98 -22.20 7.10
C ALA A 30 -6.25 -21.03 6.40
N LYS A 31 -6.05 -21.19 5.09
CA LYS A 31 -5.49 -20.20 4.18
C LYS A 31 -6.43 -18.98 4.12
N ILE A 32 -6.27 -18.06 5.06
CA ILE A 32 -6.71 -16.68 4.87
C ILE A 32 -5.65 -16.05 3.96
N THR A 33 -5.93 -16.02 2.66
CA THR A 33 -5.13 -15.25 1.70
C THR A 33 -5.39 -13.77 1.97
N ILE A 34 -4.72 -13.21 2.97
CA ILE A 34 -4.51 -11.77 3.00
C ILE A 34 -3.36 -11.57 2.01
N ASN A 35 -3.67 -11.08 0.82
CA ASN A 35 -2.67 -10.53 -0.09
C ASN A 35 -2.11 -9.26 0.55
N GLN A 36 -1.31 -9.40 1.61
CA GLN A 36 -0.36 -8.37 1.97
C GLN A 36 0.64 -8.35 0.81
N SER A 37 0.47 -7.36 -0.06
CA SER A 37 1.49 -6.90 -0.97
C SER A 37 2.80 -6.76 -0.19
N HIS A 38 3.66 -7.78 -0.26
CA HIS A 38 5.07 -7.66 0.13
C HIS A 38 5.76 -6.78 -0.92
N THR A 39 5.43 -5.50 -0.92
CA THR A 39 6.27 -4.47 -1.51
C THR A 39 7.48 -4.33 -0.60
N ASN A 40 8.68 -4.60 -1.12
CA ASN A 40 9.92 -4.36 -0.37
C ASN A 40 9.93 -2.90 0.12
N PRO A 41 10.31 -2.63 1.39
CA PRO A 41 10.46 -1.26 1.88
C PRO A 41 11.38 -0.47 0.93
N PRO A 42 11.04 0.79 0.59
CA PRO A 42 11.97 1.66 -0.12
C PRO A 42 13.30 1.65 0.64
N LYS A 43 14.39 1.43 -0.11
CA LYS A 43 15.73 1.37 0.46
C LYS A 43 16.23 2.80 0.67
N TYR A 44 15.87 3.39 1.80
CA TYR A 44 16.39 4.71 2.18
C TYR A 44 17.87 4.64 2.53
N PRO A 45 18.64 5.72 2.24
CA PRO A 45 19.94 5.91 2.86
C PRO A 45 19.80 6.12 4.37
N GLU A 46 20.87 5.80 5.09
CA GLU A 46 20.97 5.88 6.55
C GLU A 46 22.08 6.88 6.90
N ASN A 47 21.81 7.74 7.88
CA ASN A 47 22.79 8.70 8.36
C ASN A 47 23.74 8.07 9.40
N GLU A 48 24.73 8.84 9.87
CA GLU A 48 25.69 8.39 10.91
C GLU A 48 25.04 7.98 12.24
N ASN A 49 23.80 8.42 12.50
CA ASN A 49 23.04 8.13 13.71
C ASN A 49 22.08 6.93 13.53
N GLY A 50 22.15 6.25 12.39
CA GLY A 50 21.33 5.10 12.07
C GLY A 50 19.88 5.42 11.69
N LYS A 51 19.57 6.68 11.36
CA LYS A 51 18.22 7.09 10.93
C LYS A 51 18.12 7.05 9.42
N THR A 52 17.01 6.50 8.93
CA THR A 52 16.66 6.55 7.51
C THR A 52 16.18 7.94 7.11
N TYR A 53 16.56 8.41 5.92
CA TYR A 53 16.10 9.70 5.40
C TYR A 53 15.69 9.62 3.93
N GLY A 54 14.69 10.41 3.54
CA GLY A 54 14.18 10.37 2.17
C GLY A 54 12.87 11.14 1.98
N SER A 55 12.31 11.06 0.78
CA SER A 55 11.01 11.66 0.49
C SER A 55 9.88 10.76 0.99
N ALA A 56 8.83 11.37 1.55
CA ALA A 56 7.59 10.64 1.86
C ALA A 56 6.90 10.06 0.60
N GLU A 57 7.25 10.56 -0.59
CA GLU A 57 6.70 10.10 -1.88
C GLU A 57 7.25 8.73 -2.30
N GLU A 58 8.37 8.30 -1.71
CA GLU A 58 8.95 6.98 -1.93
C GLU A 58 8.24 5.89 -1.11
N ALA A 59 7.48 6.29 -0.09
CA ALA A 59 6.70 5.37 0.73
C ALA A 59 5.36 5.03 0.06
N THR A 60 4.90 3.79 0.24
CA THR A 60 3.56 3.35 -0.17
C THR A 60 2.66 3.01 1.03
N SER A 61 3.16 3.26 2.24
CA SER A 61 2.45 3.13 3.51
C SER A 61 3.14 3.97 4.58
N VAL A 62 2.45 4.27 5.67
CA VAL A 62 3.02 5.00 6.82
C VAL A 62 4.19 4.22 7.46
N GLU A 63 4.10 2.90 7.47
CA GLU A 63 5.16 2.02 8.01
C GLU A 63 6.45 2.15 7.21
N MET A 64 6.32 2.28 5.88
CA MET A 64 7.44 2.42 4.95
C MET A 64 8.05 3.82 4.89
N LEU A 65 7.64 4.78 5.73
CA LEU A 65 8.29 6.08 5.78
C LEU A 65 9.64 6.02 6.48
N SER A 66 10.58 6.80 5.94
CA SER A 66 11.85 7.12 6.59
C SER A 66 11.64 7.85 7.93
N ASP A 67 12.63 7.76 8.82
CA ASP A 67 12.63 8.45 10.11
C ASP A 67 12.74 9.98 9.95
N LEU A 68 13.45 10.42 8.91
CA LEU A 68 13.62 11.81 8.51
C LEU A 68 12.97 12.03 7.14
N ILE A 69 11.97 12.89 7.08
CA ILE A 69 11.17 13.14 5.88
C ILE A 69 11.57 14.48 5.27
N HIS A 70 12.06 14.45 4.03
CA HIS A 70 12.50 15.64 3.30
C HIS A 70 11.34 16.63 3.08
N LYS A 71 11.58 17.92 3.39
CA LYS A 71 10.60 19.03 3.23
C LYS A 71 11.08 20.23 2.43
N GLY A 72 12.34 20.26 2.01
CA GLY A 72 12.89 21.36 1.24
C GLY A 72 14.35 21.61 1.61
N SER A 73 14.81 22.84 1.43
CA SER A 73 16.18 23.23 1.77
C SER A 73 16.22 24.61 2.42
N VAL A 74 17.17 24.81 3.32
CA VAL A 74 17.52 26.12 3.89
C VAL A 74 18.97 26.39 3.54
N ASP A 75 19.24 27.51 2.86
CA ASP A 75 20.58 27.90 2.43
C ASP A 75 21.35 26.81 1.65
N GLY A 76 20.62 26.02 0.84
CA GLY A 76 21.18 24.91 0.05
C GLY A 76 21.39 23.61 0.82
N ILE A 77 21.10 23.58 2.12
CA ILE A 77 21.14 22.37 2.96
C ILE A 77 19.77 21.71 2.94
N ALA A 78 19.72 20.41 2.62
CA ALA A 78 18.49 19.64 2.63
C ALA A 78 17.91 19.55 4.05
N GLY A 79 16.62 19.85 4.19
CA GLY A 79 15.91 19.90 5.45
C GLY A 79 14.90 18.77 5.60
N TYR A 80 14.87 18.19 6.80
CA TYR A 80 14.06 17.03 7.14
C TYR A 80 13.22 17.27 8.39
N VAL A 81 12.02 16.71 8.40
CA VAL A 81 11.14 16.68 9.58
C VAL A 81 11.14 15.26 10.14
N LEU A 82 11.09 15.11 11.46
CA LEU A 82 10.98 13.77 12.08
C LEU A 82 9.65 13.13 11.71
N LYS A 83 9.66 11.82 11.45
CA LYS A 83 8.46 11.02 11.14
C LYS A 83 7.34 11.24 12.16
N LYS A 84 7.66 11.28 13.45
CA LYS A 84 6.66 11.55 14.51
C LYS A 84 5.98 12.92 14.30
N ASP A 85 6.77 13.96 14.06
CA ASP A 85 6.27 15.34 13.96
C ASP A 85 5.50 15.55 12.66
N TYR A 86 5.89 14.78 11.64
CA TYR A 86 5.21 14.70 10.36
C TYR A 86 3.84 14.00 10.44
N LEU A 87 3.68 13.01 11.33
CA LEU A 87 2.44 12.25 11.53
C LEU A 87 1.52 12.87 12.59
N GLU A 88 1.98 13.88 13.33
CA GLU A 88 1.23 14.61 14.35
C GLU A 88 0.23 15.63 13.75
N GLU A 89 -0.50 16.32 14.63
CA GLU A 89 -1.57 17.26 14.27
C GLU A 89 -1.08 18.44 13.40
N LEU A 90 -1.93 18.81 12.43
CA LEU A 90 -1.63 19.80 11.39
C LEU A 90 -1.73 21.25 11.90
N GLY A 91 -1.18 22.20 11.14
CA GLY A 91 -1.32 23.63 11.42
C GLY A 91 -0.32 24.20 12.42
N ARG A 92 0.85 23.56 12.55
CA ARG A 92 1.92 23.98 13.47
C ARG A 92 3.28 24.08 12.78
N ASP A 93 4.16 24.86 13.38
CA ASP A 93 5.57 24.91 13.01
C ASP A 93 6.33 23.75 13.67
N VAL A 94 7.09 23.02 12.87
CA VAL A 94 7.98 21.95 13.35
C VAL A 94 9.43 22.30 13.03
N PRO A 95 10.41 21.84 13.83
CA PRO A 95 11.81 22.03 13.49
C PRO A 95 12.16 21.32 12.18
N LEU A 96 12.93 22.01 11.34
CA LEU A 96 13.56 21.44 10.16
C LEU A 96 15.00 21.08 10.52
N TYR A 97 15.34 19.80 10.42
CA TYR A 97 16.64 19.25 10.79
C TYR A 97 17.54 19.08 9.55
N ASP A 98 18.84 19.11 9.76
CA ASP A 98 19.82 18.57 8.81
C ASP A 98 19.65 17.03 8.69
N VAL A 99 20.34 16.40 7.75
CA VAL A 99 20.38 14.95 7.52
C VAL A 99 20.85 14.17 8.74
N ASP A 100 21.58 14.79 9.67
CA ASP A 100 21.96 14.17 10.94
C ASP A 100 20.76 13.88 11.88
N GLY A 101 19.62 14.55 11.64
CA GLY A 101 18.41 14.45 12.45
C GLY A 101 18.54 14.98 13.88
N LYS A 102 19.47 15.91 14.11
CA LYS A 102 19.76 16.57 15.39
C LYS A 102 19.90 18.09 15.24
N THR A 103 20.64 18.55 14.23
CA THR A 103 20.90 19.96 13.99
C THR A 103 19.66 20.62 13.40
N ILE A 104 19.11 21.62 14.09
CA ILE A 104 17.98 22.41 13.58
C ILE A 104 18.53 23.47 12.64
N ILE A 105 18.11 23.42 11.38
CA ILE A 105 18.51 24.37 10.32
C ILE A 105 17.40 25.36 9.98
N GLY A 106 16.19 25.17 10.50
CA GLY A 106 15.07 26.08 10.30
C GLY A 106 13.78 25.58 10.93
N SER A 107 12.65 26.12 10.47
CA SER A 107 11.31 25.64 10.78
C SER A 107 10.53 25.35 9.51
N PHE A 108 9.63 24.40 9.58
CA PHE A 108 8.70 24.08 8.51
C PHE A 108 7.28 24.18 9.05
N HIS A 109 6.46 24.99 8.38
CA HIS A 109 5.05 25.07 8.72
C HIS A 109 4.32 23.89 8.08
N ILE A 110 3.79 22.98 8.89
CA ILE A 110 2.90 21.92 8.41
C ILE A 110 1.53 22.55 8.17
N SER A 111 1.37 23.23 7.03
CA SER A 111 0.04 23.63 6.56
C SER A 111 -0.78 22.36 6.34
N GLY A 112 -2.04 22.36 6.78
CA GLY A 112 -2.90 21.17 6.87
C GLY A 112 -3.29 20.47 5.56
N ALA A 113 -2.51 20.66 4.50
CA ALA A 113 -2.65 20.02 3.22
C ALA A 113 -1.44 19.12 2.92
N LYS A 114 -1.15 18.13 3.78
CA LYS A 114 -0.32 16.98 3.35
C LYS A 114 -0.76 15.69 4.05
N ASN A 115 -1.79 15.01 3.54
CA ASN A 115 -1.75 13.98 2.49
C ASN A 115 -0.78 12.82 2.78
N MET A 116 -1.25 11.89 3.60
CA MET A 116 -0.74 10.52 3.68
C MET A 116 -1.87 9.51 3.50
N ASN A 117 -2.70 9.71 2.49
CA ASN A 117 -3.51 8.59 1.99
C ASN A 117 -2.60 7.76 1.10
N PHE A 118 -1.80 6.94 1.77
CA PHE A 118 -1.05 5.89 1.12
C PHE A 118 -2.04 4.84 0.65
N TYR A 119 -2.63 5.10 -0.52
CA TYR A 119 -3.34 4.05 -1.22
C TYR A 119 -2.31 3.01 -1.64
N PRO A 120 -2.57 1.71 -1.35
CA PRO A 120 -1.76 0.66 -1.90
C PRO A 120 -1.76 0.75 -3.44
N LYS A 121 -0.67 0.28 -4.05
CA LYS A 121 -0.53 0.21 -5.50
C LYS A 121 -0.67 -1.23 -5.97
N ASN A 122 -1.34 -1.43 -7.10
CA ASN A 122 -1.44 -2.74 -7.73
C ASN A 122 -0.17 -3.09 -8.54
N LYS A 123 -0.15 -4.26 -9.20
CA LYS A 123 0.96 -4.73 -10.05
C LYS A 123 1.36 -3.75 -11.17
N ASN A 124 0.45 -2.87 -11.57
CA ASN A 124 0.59 -1.87 -12.63
C ASN A 124 0.96 -0.48 -12.07
N GLY A 125 1.18 -0.34 -10.76
CA GLY A 125 1.53 0.92 -10.10
C GLY A 125 0.34 1.84 -9.82
N LYS A 126 -0.89 1.45 -10.18
CA LYS A 126 -2.11 2.26 -9.94
C LYS A 126 -2.51 2.21 -8.47
N THR A 127 -2.85 3.36 -7.90
CA THR A 127 -3.38 3.46 -6.53
C THR A 127 -4.81 2.95 -6.45
N TYR A 128 -5.16 2.20 -5.39
CA TYR A 128 -6.51 1.71 -5.17
C TYR A 128 -7.02 1.93 -3.75
N GLY A 129 -8.31 2.25 -3.59
CA GLY A 129 -8.95 2.42 -2.27
C GLY A 129 -10.24 3.25 -2.32
N SER A 130 -10.74 3.66 -1.15
CA SER A 130 -11.97 4.45 -1.07
C SER A 130 -11.72 5.92 -1.37
N ALA A 131 -12.56 6.54 -2.20
CA ALA A 131 -12.50 7.99 -2.40
C ALA A 131 -12.82 8.79 -1.13
N THR A 132 -13.49 8.19 -0.14
CA THR A 132 -13.77 8.84 1.16
C THR A 132 -12.53 9.12 1.98
N ASP A 133 -11.47 8.35 1.72
CA ASP A 133 -10.23 8.51 2.46
C ASP A 133 -9.46 9.73 1.91
N ALA A 134 -9.71 10.14 0.65
CA ALA A 134 -9.05 11.25 -0.01
C ALA A 134 -9.34 12.60 0.67
N THR A 135 -8.30 13.43 0.86
CA THR A 135 -8.45 14.77 1.45
C THR A 135 -8.72 15.85 0.39
N SER A 136 -8.48 15.54 -0.88
CA SER A 136 -8.72 16.43 -2.02
C SER A 136 -9.04 15.65 -3.29
N PRO A 137 -9.66 16.27 -4.32
CA PRO A 137 -9.93 15.62 -5.59
C PRO A 137 -8.68 15.08 -6.32
N GLU A 138 -7.51 15.74 -6.14
CA GLU A 138 -6.26 15.27 -6.75
C GLU A 138 -5.75 13.99 -6.10
N THR A 139 -6.02 13.78 -4.81
CA THR A 139 -5.51 12.65 -4.02
C THR A 139 -6.40 11.40 -4.07
N VAL A 140 -7.56 11.48 -4.74
CA VAL A 140 -8.43 10.33 -5.00
C VAL A 140 -7.66 9.27 -5.82
N PRO A 141 -7.73 7.97 -5.43
CA PRO A 141 -6.98 6.91 -6.08
C PRO A 141 -7.40 6.72 -7.54
N GLU A 142 -6.53 6.09 -8.34
CA GLU A 142 -6.84 5.76 -9.73
C GLU A 142 -7.93 4.70 -9.86
N LEU A 143 -7.98 3.77 -8.89
CA LEU A 143 -8.98 2.72 -8.74
C LEU A 143 -9.81 2.98 -7.48
N ILE A 144 -11.06 3.40 -7.67
CA ILE A 144 -11.94 3.84 -6.59
C ILE A 144 -12.88 2.69 -6.20
N SER A 145 -12.85 2.29 -4.94
CA SER A 145 -13.68 1.21 -4.40
C SER A 145 -15.16 1.50 -4.65
N ALA A 146 -15.88 0.50 -5.19
CA ALA A 146 -17.31 0.59 -5.47
C ALA A 146 -17.99 -0.78 -5.34
N ILE A 147 -19.32 -0.75 -5.29
CA ILE A 147 -20.17 -1.94 -5.24
C ILE A 147 -21.04 -1.95 -6.50
N GLY A 148 -20.89 -2.98 -7.33
CA GLY A 148 -21.65 -3.16 -8.56
C GLY A 148 -23.14 -3.45 -8.36
N VAL A 149 -23.87 -3.50 -9.47
CA VAL A 149 -25.33 -3.74 -9.50
C VAL A 149 -25.75 -5.07 -8.88
N ASP A 150 -24.86 -6.05 -8.88
CA ASP A 150 -25.01 -7.41 -8.34
C ASP A 150 -24.40 -7.57 -6.93
N ARG A 151 -24.03 -6.46 -6.28
CA ARG A 151 -23.29 -6.39 -5.01
C ARG A 151 -21.85 -6.91 -5.07
N THR A 152 -21.30 -7.14 -6.26
CA THR A 152 -19.87 -7.45 -6.42
C THR A 152 -19.04 -6.24 -5.99
N GLN A 153 -18.06 -6.45 -5.12
CA GLN A 153 -17.10 -5.42 -4.74
C GLN A 153 -15.98 -5.36 -5.78
N GLY A 154 -15.60 -4.15 -6.17
CA GLY A 154 -14.53 -3.92 -7.13
C GLY A 154 -14.11 -2.45 -7.15
N TYR A 155 -13.52 -2.04 -8.26
CA TYR A 155 -12.96 -0.71 -8.43
C TYR A 155 -13.42 -0.06 -9.72
N LEU A 156 -13.68 1.25 -9.66
CA LEU A 156 -13.92 2.09 -10.82
C LEU A 156 -12.64 2.81 -11.21
N LEU A 157 -12.32 2.84 -12.50
CA LEU A 157 -11.23 3.69 -12.99
C LEU A 157 -11.68 5.15 -12.91
N LYS A 158 -10.87 6.00 -12.27
CA LYS A 158 -11.12 7.45 -12.11
C LYS A 158 -11.49 8.13 -13.44
N LYS A 159 -10.85 7.72 -14.54
CA LYS A 159 -11.14 8.22 -15.90
C LYS A 159 -12.54 7.86 -16.41
N ASP A 160 -13.09 6.71 -16.03
CA ASP A 160 -14.38 6.22 -16.51
C ASP A 160 -15.55 6.89 -15.73
N ILE A 161 -15.26 7.45 -14.54
CA ILE A 161 -16.22 8.19 -13.71
C ILE A 161 -16.44 9.61 -14.24
N ASN A 162 -15.38 10.33 -14.59
CA ASN A 162 -15.50 11.75 -14.93
C ASN A 162 -16.02 11.99 -16.35
N GLY A 163 -16.03 10.98 -17.21
CA GLY A 163 -16.42 11.11 -18.62
C GLY A 163 -15.57 12.14 -19.37
N GLU A 164 -15.98 12.49 -20.59
CA GLU A 164 -15.36 13.60 -21.32
C GLU A 164 -15.67 14.94 -20.64
N GLN A 165 -14.62 15.72 -20.37
CA GLN A 165 -14.74 17.07 -19.85
C GLN A 165 -15.00 18.05 -21.00
N PRO A 166 -16.02 18.92 -20.91
CA PRO A 166 -16.29 19.91 -21.94
C PRO A 166 -15.15 20.94 -22.04
N LYS A 167 -14.82 21.37 -23.26
CA LYS A 167 -13.82 22.40 -23.54
C LYS A 167 -14.43 23.77 -23.78
N SER A 168 -15.76 23.85 -23.94
CA SER A 168 -16.52 25.10 -24.03
C SER A 168 -17.90 24.99 -23.35
N PRO A 169 -18.54 26.12 -23.00
CA PRO A 169 -19.92 26.12 -22.50
C PRO A 169 -20.92 25.45 -23.44
N GLU A 170 -20.77 25.63 -24.75
CA GLU A 170 -21.64 25.01 -25.77
C GLU A 170 -21.49 23.48 -25.77
N GLU A 171 -20.25 22.99 -25.66
CA GLU A 171 -19.96 21.56 -25.56
C GLU A 171 -20.51 20.99 -24.24
N ALA A 172 -20.45 21.74 -23.14
CA ALA A 172 -21.05 21.34 -21.87
C ALA A 172 -22.56 21.11 -21.97
N ILE A 173 -23.28 21.99 -22.69
CA ILE A 173 -24.72 21.85 -22.94
C ILE A 173 -25.00 20.64 -23.84
N ALA A 174 -24.19 20.43 -24.88
CA ALA A 174 -24.33 19.29 -25.78
C ALA A 174 -24.11 17.95 -25.04
N ILE A 175 -23.09 17.87 -24.18
CA ILE A 175 -22.83 16.71 -23.32
C ILE A 175 -23.98 16.49 -22.36
N GLN A 176 -24.50 17.54 -21.72
CA GLN A 176 -25.61 17.42 -20.78
C GLN A 176 -26.89 16.92 -21.47
N ASN A 177 -27.21 17.44 -22.66
CA ASN A 177 -28.42 17.06 -23.41
C ASN A 177 -28.34 15.68 -24.05
N SER A 178 -27.14 15.16 -24.30
CA SER A 178 -26.92 13.82 -24.87
C SER A 178 -26.90 12.71 -23.82
N ARG A 179 -26.86 13.04 -22.53
CA ARG A 179 -26.91 12.04 -21.45
C ARG A 179 -28.27 11.34 -21.43
N SER A 180 -28.23 10.02 -21.35
CA SER A 180 -29.44 9.21 -21.16
C SER A 180 -30.11 9.57 -19.82
N PRO A 181 -31.45 9.74 -19.79
CA PRO A 181 -32.18 9.99 -18.54
C PRO A 181 -31.99 8.86 -17.52
N GLY A 182 -31.88 7.62 -17.99
CA GLY A 182 -31.68 6.43 -17.16
C GLY A 182 -30.22 6.20 -16.77
N GLY A 183 -29.37 7.22 -16.84
CA GLY A 183 -27.99 7.10 -16.42
C GLY A 183 -27.07 6.37 -17.40
N ARG A 184 -25.94 5.88 -16.87
CA ARG A 184 -24.95 5.12 -17.63
C ARG A 184 -24.30 4.04 -16.78
N ASP A 185 -23.83 3.01 -17.47
CA ASP A 185 -23.06 1.92 -16.90
C ASP A 185 -21.56 2.23 -16.98
N ILE A 186 -20.86 1.95 -15.88
CA ILE A 186 -19.42 2.08 -15.74
C ILE A 186 -18.87 0.67 -15.45
N PRO A 187 -17.83 0.20 -16.16
CA PRO A 187 -17.23 -1.09 -15.87
C PRO A 187 -16.67 -1.13 -14.44
N LEU A 188 -16.95 -2.22 -13.73
CA LEU A 188 -16.35 -2.53 -12.42
C LEU A 188 -15.16 -3.47 -12.64
N TYR A 189 -13.99 -3.07 -12.18
CA TYR A 189 -12.73 -3.81 -12.36
C TYR A 189 -12.28 -4.51 -11.09
N ASP A 190 -11.47 -5.55 -11.24
CA ASP A 190 -10.66 -6.11 -10.16
C ASP A 190 -9.51 -5.13 -9.79
N VAL A 191 -8.77 -5.44 -8.72
CA VAL A 191 -7.65 -4.65 -8.19
C VAL A 191 -6.52 -4.45 -9.21
N ASP A 192 -6.41 -5.30 -10.24
CA ASP A 192 -5.45 -5.11 -11.34
C ASP A 192 -5.78 -3.90 -12.24
N GLY A 193 -7.03 -3.41 -12.19
CA GLY A 193 -7.53 -2.30 -12.99
C GLY A 193 -7.60 -2.60 -14.49
N GLU A 194 -7.71 -3.88 -14.86
CA GLU A 194 -7.78 -4.40 -16.23
C GLU A 194 -8.93 -5.40 -16.38
N THR A 195 -9.08 -6.32 -15.42
CA THR A 195 -10.10 -7.37 -15.45
C THR A 195 -11.46 -6.79 -15.08
N VAL A 196 -12.41 -6.82 -16.01
CA VAL A 196 -13.80 -6.40 -15.74
C VAL A 196 -14.54 -7.54 -15.02
N ILE A 197 -15.08 -7.25 -13.84
CA ILE A 197 -15.77 -8.20 -12.95
C ILE A 197 -17.24 -7.85 -12.73
N GLY A 198 -17.72 -6.73 -13.25
CA GLY A 198 -19.11 -6.34 -13.14
C GLY A 198 -19.40 -4.97 -13.73
N VAL A 199 -20.52 -4.39 -13.30
CA VAL A 199 -20.99 -3.08 -13.75
C VAL A 199 -21.46 -2.27 -12.56
N PHE A 200 -21.11 -0.99 -12.55
CA PHE A 200 -21.62 0.02 -11.65
C PHE A 200 -22.54 0.97 -12.42
N HIS A 201 -23.74 1.20 -11.91
CA HIS A 201 -24.74 2.03 -12.57
C HIS A 201 -24.80 3.42 -11.93
N VAL A 202 -24.72 4.47 -12.75
CA VAL A 202 -24.86 5.87 -12.32
C VAL A 202 -26.08 6.48 -12.96
N GLY A 203 -27.10 6.79 -12.15
CA GLY A 203 -28.35 7.41 -12.60
C GLY A 203 -29.56 6.87 -11.84
N GLU A 204 -30.73 7.41 -12.14
CA GLU A 204 -31.99 6.84 -11.66
C GLU A 204 -32.32 5.56 -12.45
N LYS A 205 -32.78 4.55 -11.72
CA LYS A 205 -33.11 3.22 -12.25
C LYS A 205 -34.62 3.05 -12.36
#